data_AF-A0A1W6P1Q4-F1
#
_entry.id   AF-A0A1W6P1Q4-F1
#
_cell.length_a   1.000
_cell.length_b   1.000
_cell.length_c   1.000
_cell.angle_alpha   90.00
_cell.angle_beta   90.00
_cell.angle_gamma   90.00
#
_symmetry.space_group_name_H-M   'P 1'
#
loop_
_entity.id
_entity.type
_entity.pdbx_description
1 polymer ?
#
loop_
_entity_poly.entity_id
_entity_poly.type
_entity_poly.pdbx_seq_one_letter_code
_entity_poly.pdbx_strand_id
1 'polypeptide(L)'
;MAVAGYMREDGVARVVVPLQVDGAWLLDLRDPIACCAVGIDPEWSRASWRQALSAGAAPASWAIADAARAAGADGLVDPSRSIPGGWHVNLFHWNIPSAPQIQIVGAPETVVLSMDGPKWGL
;
A
#
# COMPACT_ATOMS: atom_id res chain seq x y z
N MET A 1 9.98 3.63 8.44
CA MET A 1 9.48 4.49 7.35
C MET A 1 9.51 3.76 6.02
N ALA A 2 8.38 3.75 5.31
CA ALA A 2 8.18 2.97 4.07
C ALA A 2 9.21 3.27 2.96
N VAL A 3 9.72 4.51 2.90
CA VAL A 3 10.69 4.92 1.87
C VAL A 3 12.14 4.59 2.20
N ALA A 4 12.46 4.32 3.47
CA ALA A 4 13.83 4.22 3.95
C ALA A 4 14.64 3.06 3.33
N GLY A 5 13.99 1.91 3.10
CA GLY A 5 14.65 0.77 2.47
C GLY A 5 15.04 1.06 1.03
N TYR A 6 14.20 1.80 0.31
CA TYR A 6 14.47 2.19 -1.08
C TYR A 6 15.55 3.29 -1.15
N MET A 7 15.52 4.25 -0.22
CA MET A 7 16.58 5.26 -0.07
C MET A 7 17.96 4.66 0.13
N ARG A 8 18.06 3.60 0.94
CA ARG A 8 19.33 2.88 1.14
C ARG A 8 19.71 2.02 -0.06
N GLU A 9 18.74 1.52 -0.82
CA GLU A 9 18.98 0.66 -2.00
C GLU A 9 19.54 1.45 -3.19
N ASP A 10 19.01 2.65 -3.46
CA ASP A 10 19.41 3.43 -4.65
C ASP A 10 20.09 4.77 -4.34
N GLY A 11 20.18 5.18 -3.06
CA GLY A 11 20.85 6.41 -2.64
C GLY A 11 20.10 7.71 -2.95
N VAL A 12 18.86 7.65 -3.44
CA VAL A 12 18.10 8.85 -3.83
C VAL A 12 17.38 9.47 -2.61
N ALA A 13 17.36 10.80 -2.51
CA ALA A 13 16.61 11.47 -1.44
C ALA A 13 15.09 11.38 -1.68
N ARG A 14 14.28 11.31 -0.61
CA ARG A 14 12.81 11.38 -0.68
C ARG A 14 12.23 12.39 0.29
N VAL A 15 11.01 12.78 0.00
CA VAL A 15 10.13 13.56 0.88
C VAL A 15 8.89 12.75 1.24
N VAL A 16 8.28 13.06 2.38
CA VAL A 16 6.94 12.63 2.75
C VAL A 16 5.99 13.79 2.52
N VAL A 17 4.87 13.53 1.84
CA VAL A 17 3.84 14.55 1.58
C VAL A 17 2.58 14.15 2.34
N PRO A 18 2.07 15.00 3.25
CA PRO A 18 0.81 14.74 3.94
C PRO A 18 -0.37 14.77 2.95
N LEU A 19 -1.14 13.69 2.91
CA LEU A 19 -2.33 13.56 2.07
C LEU A 19 -3.56 13.32 2.94
N GLN A 20 -4.67 13.97 2.59
CA GLN A 20 -6.00 13.65 3.10
C GLN A 20 -6.76 12.87 2.02
N VAL A 21 -7.46 11.82 2.45
CA VAL A 21 -8.27 10.95 1.61
C VAL A 21 -9.71 11.02 2.10
N ASP A 22 -10.62 11.46 1.25
CA ASP A 22 -12.04 11.62 1.57
C ASP A 22 -12.93 10.78 0.65
N GLY A 23 -13.97 10.19 1.24
CA GLY A 23 -15.03 9.50 0.50
C GLY A 23 -14.62 8.16 -0.14
N ALA A 24 -13.59 7.50 0.38
CA ALA A 24 -13.16 6.19 -0.12
C ALA A 24 -13.84 5.03 0.59
N TRP A 25 -14.41 4.10 -0.19
CA TRP A 25 -14.73 2.77 0.27
C TRP A 25 -13.55 1.83 -0.01
N LEU A 26 -12.87 1.42 1.06
CA LEU A 26 -11.68 0.57 1.00
C LEU A 26 -12.00 -0.80 1.57
N LEU A 27 -11.62 -1.86 0.84
CA LEU A 27 -11.62 -3.20 1.42
C LEU A 27 -10.42 -3.35 2.36
N ASP A 28 -10.68 -3.68 3.62
CA ASP A 28 -9.62 -3.84 4.63
C ASP A 28 -9.09 -5.27 4.66
N LEU A 29 -7.87 -5.49 4.17
CA LEU A 29 -7.23 -6.81 4.14
C LEU A 29 -6.80 -7.30 5.54
N ARG A 30 -6.93 -6.46 6.56
CA ARG A 30 -6.70 -6.82 7.96
C ARG A 30 -7.96 -7.41 8.60
N ASP A 31 -9.12 -7.24 7.98
CA ASP A 31 -10.39 -7.79 8.44
C ASP A 31 -10.64 -9.15 7.73
N PRO A 32 -10.47 -10.28 8.43
CA PRO A 32 -10.66 -11.60 7.83
C PRO A 32 -12.12 -11.86 7.44
N ILE A 33 -13.10 -11.21 8.08
CA ILE A 33 -14.52 -11.37 7.75
C ILE A 33 -14.81 -10.66 6.43
N ALA A 34 -14.31 -9.43 6.27
CA ALA A 34 -14.45 -8.68 5.02
C ALA A 34 -13.76 -9.41 3.85
N CYS A 35 -12.57 -9.95 4.06
CA CYS A 35 -11.84 -10.73 3.05
C CYS A 35 -12.62 -11.99 2.64
N CYS A 36 -13.12 -12.75 3.62
CA CYS A 36 -13.90 -13.96 3.36
C CYS A 36 -15.17 -13.66 2.54
N ALA A 37 -15.85 -12.54 2.82
CA ALA A 37 -17.06 -12.13 2.11
C ALA A 37 -16.84 -11.88 0.61
N VAL A 38 -15.59 -11.56 0.20
CA VAL A 38 -15.22 -11.33 -1.21
C VAL A 38 -14.29 -12.41 -1.78
N GLY A 39 -14.13 -13.54 -1.07
CA GLY A 39 -13.34 -14.68 -1.52
C GLY A 39 -11.82 -14.45 -1.54
N ILE A 40 -11.33 -13.52 -0.72
CA ILE A 40 -9.89 -13.22 -0.60
C ILE A 40 -9.32 -13.96 0.62
N ASP A 41 -8.19 -14.63 0.42
CA ASP A 41 -7.34 -15.10 1.52
C ASP A 41 -6.40 -13.95 1.96
N PRO A 42 -6.49 -13.46 3.21
CA PRO A 42 -5.62 -12.40 3.72
C PRO A 42 -4.13 -12.70 3.61
N GLU A 43 -3.71 -13.97 3.64
CA GLU A 43 -2.30 -14.33 3.52
C GLU A 43 -1.73 -14.04 2.12
N TRP A 44 -2.59 -13.91 1.09
CA TRP A 44 -2.15 -13.56 -0.26
C TRP A 44 -1.55 -12.16 -0.32
N SER A 45 -1.99 -11.23 0.53
CA SER A 45 -1.42 -9.87 0.58
C SER A 45 0.01 -9.88 1.13
N ARG A 46 0.38 -10.94 1.87
CA ARG A 46 1.73 -11.16 2.40
C ARG A 46 2.69 -11.78 1.40
N ALA A 47 2.20 -12.28 0.26
CA ALA A 47 3.04 -12.86 -0.78
C ALA A 47 3.93 -11.79 -1.45
N SER A 48 5.17 -12.18 -1.80
CA SER A 48 6.10 -11.26 -2.45
C SER A 48 5.84 -11.17 -3.96
N TRP A 49 5.28 -10.05 -4.41
CA TRP A 49 5.07 -9.79 -5.84
C TRP A 49 6.37 -9.84 -6.64
N ARG A 50 7.50 -9.38 -6.08
CA ARG A 50 8.82 -9.44 -6.74
C ARG A 50 9.27 -10.87 -6.99
N GLN A 51 9.05 -11.77 -6.04
CA GLN A 51 9.39 -13.18 -6.20
C GLN A 51 8.52 -13.84 -7.26
N ALA A 52 7.20 -13.58 -7.23
CA ALA A 52 6.29 -14.08 -8.25
C ALA A 52 6.72 -13.65 -9.66
N LEU A 53 6.98 -12.35 -9.88
CA LEU A 53 7.46 -11.86 -11.17
C LEU A 53 8.81 -12.46 -11.58
N SER A 54 9.76 -12.60 -10.65
CA SER A 54 11.06 -13.22 -10.94
C SER A 54 10.96 -14.70 -11.34
N ALA A 55 9.89 -15.37 -10.88
CA ALA A 55 9.59 -16.75 -11.23
C ALA A 55 8.68 -16.89 -12.47
N GLY A 56 8.34 -15.77 -13.14
CA GLY A 56 7.41 -15.77 -14.28
C GLY A 56 5.95 -16.04 -13.91
N ALA A 57 5.59 -15.90 -12.63
CA ALA A 57 4.25 -16.12 -12.11
C ALA A 57 3.50 -14.80 -11.89
N ALA A 58 2.16 -14.86 -11.92
CA ALA A 58 1.31 -13.74 -11.57
C ALA A 58 1.34 -13.50 -10.05
N PRO A 59 1.59 -12.27 -9.57
CA PRO A 59 1.45 -11.93 -8.15
C PRO A 59 0.04 -12.17 -7.61
N ALA A 60 -0.08 -12.78 -6.43
CA ALA A 60 -1.37 -12.97 -5.75
C ALA A 60 -2.09 -11.63 -5.44
N SER A 61 -1.32 -10.55 -5.26
CA SER A 61 -1.87 -9.20 -5.06
C SER A 61 -2.69 -8.69 -6.25
N TRP A 62 -2.52 -9.24 -7.45
CA TRP A 62 -3.36 -8.88 -8.60
C TRP A 62 -4.77 -9.44 -8.46
N ALA A 63 -4.91 -10.72 -8.08
CA ALA A 63 -6.21 -11.34 -7.83
C ALA A 63 -6.96 -10.64 -6.67
N ILE A 64 -6.24 -10.21 -5.64
CA ILE A 64 -6.80 -9.39 -4.54
C ILE A 64 -7.38 -8.08 -5.09
N ALA A 65 -6.61 -7.35 -5.90
CA ALA A 65 -7.06 -6.09 -6.47
C ALA A 65 -8.29 -6.27 -7.37
N ASP A 66 -8.33 -7.36 -8.16
CA ASP A 66 -9.46 -7.66 -9.02
C ASP A 66 -10.71 -8.03 -8.23
N ALA A 67 -10.59 -8.84 -7.18
CA ALA A 67 -11.70 -9.16 -6.28
C ALA A 67 -12.25 -7.90 -5.58
N ALA A 68 -11.37 -7.02 -5.11
CA ALA A 68 -11.79 -5.76 -4.49
C ALA A 68 -12.51 -4.83 -5.48
N ARG A 69 -12.02 -4.70 -6.72
CA ARG A 69 -12.72 -3.96 -7.78
C ARG A 69 -14.08 -4.57 -8.09
N ALA A 70 -14.16 -5.91 -8.18
CA ALA A 70 -15.42 -6.61 -8.44
C ALA A 70 -16.44 -6.42 -7.30
N ALA A 71 -15.97 -6.24 -6.06
CA ALA A 71 -16.81 -5.89 -4.92
C ALA A 71 -17.27 -4.42 -4.95
N GLY A 72 -16.70 -3.58 -5.82
CA GLY A 72 -16.99 -2.15 -5.98
C GLY A 72 -16.05 -1.22 -5.20
N ALA A 73 -14.95 -1.73 -4.66
CA ALA A 73 -14.07 -0.95 -3.79
C ALA A 73 -13.27 0.07 -4.58
N ASP A 74 -13.10 1.26 -4.02
CA ASP A 74 -12.23 2.29 -4.58
C ASP A 74 -10.75 1.95 -4.35
N GLY A 75 -10.48 1.02 -3.43
CA GLY A 75 -9.14 0.65 -3.04
C GLY A 75 -9.06 -0.40 -1.92
N LEU A 76 -7.87 -0.51 -1.33
CA LEU A 76 -7.51 -1.48 -0.30
C LEU A 76 -6.82 -0.80 0.88
N VAL A 77 -7.05 -1.32 2.08
CA VAL A 77 -6.09 -1.20 3.19
C VAL A 77 -5.24 -2.47 3.22
N ASP A 78 -3.95 -2.34 2.90
CA ASP A 78 -3.02 -3.47 2.79
C ASP A 78 -2.01 -3.47 3.94
N PRO A 79 -1.92 -4.54 4.76
CA PRO A 79 -0.92 -4.62 5.82
C PRO A 79 0.50 -4.62 5.26
N SER A 80 1.39 -3.87 5.91
CA SER A 80 2.80 -3.83 5.52
C SER A 80 3.49 -5.15 5.87
N ARG A 81 4.16 -5.73 4.88
CA ARG A 81 5.01 -6.92 5.06
C ARG A 81 6.34 -6.63 5.75
N SER A 82 6.76 -5.36 5.74
CA SER A 82 8.11 -4.95 6.18
C SER A 82 8.12 -4.07 7.42
N ILE A 83 6.96 -3.52 7.81
CA ILE A 83 6.82 -2.64 8.96
C ILE A 83 5.74 -3.22 9.88
N PRO A 84 6.08 -3.80 11.04
CA PRO A 84 5.11 -4.32 11.99
C PRO A 84 4.06 -3.27 12.36
N GLY A 85 2.78 -3.62 12.26
CA GLY A 85 1.64 -2.72 12.50
C GLY A 85 1.44 -1.63 11.44
N GLY A 86 2.35 -1.49 10.47
CA GLY A 86 2.20 -0.59 9.34
C GLY A 86 1.19 -1.13 8.33
N TRP A 87 0.59 -0.22 7.57
CA TRP A 87 -0.35 -0.53 6.50
C TRP A 87 -0.31 0.59 5.45
N HIS A 88 -0.86 0.29 4.28
CA HIS A 88 -0.89 1.16 3.12
C HIS A 88 -2.33 1.32 2.65
N VAL A 89 -2.64 2.48 2.07
CA VAL A 89 -3.84 2.66 1.25
C VAL A 89 -3.43 2.53 -0.21
N ASN A 90 -4.10 1.64 -0.94
CA ASN A 90 -3.98 1.52 -2.39
C ASN A 90 -5.29 1.98 -3.01
N LEU A 91 -5.28 3.02 -3.84
CA LEU A 91 -6.47 3.48 -4.56
C LEU A 91 -6.40 3.02 -6.02
N PHE A 92 -7.52 2.55 -6.56
CA PHE A 92 -7.64 2.17 -7.96
C PHE A 92 -7.99 3.36 -8.85
N HIS A 93 -8.69 4.34 -8.28
CA HIS A 93 -9.06 5.59 -8.91
C HIS A 93 -9.23 6.68 -7.86
N TRP A 94 -8.99 7.93 -8.24
CA TRP A 94 -9.15 9.11 -7.39
C TRP A 94 -9.20 10.37 -8.25
N ASN A 95 -9.70 11.48 -7.69
CA ASN A 95 -9.74 12.80 -8.32
C ASN A 95 -10.43 12.83 -9.70
N ILE A 96 -11.38 11.91 -9.90
CA ILE A 96 -12.31 11.89 -11.04
C ILE A 96 -13.75 12.00 -10.49
N PRO A 97 -14.74 12.37 -11.31
CA PRO A 97 -16.13 12.45 -10.86
C PRO A 97 -16.59 11.16 -10.18
N SER A 98 -17.25 11.30 -9.02
CA SER A 98 -17.75 10.20 -8.18
C SER A 98 -16.69 9.24 -7.62
N ALA A 99 -15.41 9.58 -7.68
CA ALA A 99 -14.32 8.85 -7.02
C ALA A 99 -13.86 9.55 -5.74
N PRO A 100 -13.06 8.86 -4.89
CA PRO A 100 -12.47 9.47 -3.72
C PRO A 100 -11.63 10.70 -4.07
N GLN A 101 -11.60 11.65 -3.14
CA GLN A 101 -10.83 12.88 -3.29
C GLN A 101 -9.54 12.80 -2.49
N ILE A 102 -8.44 13.23 -3.12
CA ILE A 102 -7.12 13.27 -2.52
C ILE A 102 -6.60 14.70 -2.59
N GLN A 103 -6.24 15.23 -1.42
CA GLN A 103 -5.70 16.56 -1.28
C GLN A 103 -4.35 16.51 -0.56
N ILE A 104 -3.42 17.34 -1.02
CA ILE A 104 -2.20 17.63 -0.26
C ILE A 104 -2.59 18.60 0.85
N VAL A 105 -2.35 18.21 2.10
CA VAL A 105 -2.76 18.98 3.30
C VAL A 105 -1.60 19.49 4.13
N GLY A 106 -0.36 19.35 3.63
CA GLY A 106 0.83 19.85 4.30
C GLY A 106 2.00 20.03 3.35
N ALA A 107 3.04 20.69 3.85
CA ALA A 107 4.29 20.84 3.11
C ALA A 107 5.03 19.49 3.00
N PRO A 108 5.77 19.25 1.91
CA PRO A 108 6.67 18.11 1.84
C PRO A 108 7.73 18.17 2.95
N GLU A 109 7.93 17.05 3.63
CA GLU A 109 8.93 16.88 4.68
C GLU A 109 10.10 16.04 4.17
N THR A 110 11.32 16.55 4.25
CA THR A 110 12.52 15.80 3.86
C THR A 110 12.76 14.62 4.80
N VAL A 111 12.97 13.44 4.24
CA VAL A 111 13.39 12.27 5.00
C VAL A 111 14.90 12.26 5.13
N VAL A 112 15.39 12.27 6.37
CA VAL A 112 16.83 12.12 6.68
C VAL A 112 17.04 10.74 7.27
N LEU A 113 17.98 10.00 6.69
CA LEU A 113 18.36 8.68 7.17
C LEU A 113 19.51 8.76 8.18
N SER A 114 19.42 7.97 9.25
CA SER A 114 20.57 7.67 10.10
C SER A 114 21.48 6.65 9.41
N MET A 115 22.81 6.86 9.50
CA MET A 115 23.79 5.98 8.85
C MET A 115 23.66 4.52 9.32
N ASP A 116 23.43 4.30 10.62
CA ASP A 116 23.33 2.97 11.23
C ASP A 116 21.88 2.51 11.47
N GLY A 117 20.90 3.20 10.86
CA GLY A 117 19.49 2.87 11.00
C GLY A 117 19.12 1.52 10.38
N PRO A 118 18.08 0.84 10.91
CA PRO A 118 17.61 -0.41 10.32
C PRO A 118 17.12 -0.16 8.89
N LYS A 119 17.13 -1.20 8.03
CA LYS A 119 16.79 -1.06 6.60
C LYS A 119 15.52 -0.24 6.34
N TRP A 120 14.47 -0.46 7.12
CA TRP A 120 13.18 0.23 7.00
C TRP A 120 12.96 1.32 8.06
N GLY A 121 13.99 1.72 8.81
CA GLY A 121 13.95 2.81 9.80
C GLY A 121 14.52 4.11 9.26
N LEU A 122 14.26 5.20 10.00
CA LEU A 122 14.92 6.49 9.75
C LEU A 122 16.40 6.35 10.08
#